data_AF-A0A3P3ZL96-F1
#
_entry.id   AF-A0A3P3ZL96-F1
#
_cell.length_a   1.000
_cell.length_b   1.000
_cell.length_c   1.000
_cell.angle_alpha   90.00
_cell.angle_beta   90.00
_cell.angle_gamma   90.00
#
_symmetry.space_group_name_H-M   'P 1'
#
loop_
_entity.id
_entity.type
_entity.pdbx_description
1 polymer ?
#
loop_
_entity_poly.entity_id
_entity_poly.type
_entity_poly.pdbx_seq_one_letter_code
_entity_poly.pdbx_strand_id
1 'polypeptide(L)'
;MTAATNTAVGTGAVTASTAQSSVVNGVTITATATAGVAAQAAAFVNAFNTAATTNTALAGITASSSPLGVITLTSSGTAMTFGAQTNTGLPTTGTVSAVHGTVTLTSNSSSGVVLSGGGTSYGGFTAGTTAASIVSGVNSIAAMNVSTQTSAQQAITTIDGAINTVLSAQGLLGAIQNRLTSVVSNLASSTQNLTAAQSQIQSTDFAAVTATLTRTQILQQAGTAMLAQANAMPNAVLTLLK
;
A
#
# COMPACT_ATOMS: atom_id res chain seq x y z
N MET A 1 4.48 -14.49 -5.78
CA MET A 1 3.02 -14.65 -5.98
C MET A 1 2.80 -16.14 -6.23
N THR A 2 2.22 -16.86 -5.29
CA THR A 2 1.93 -18.28 -5.49
C THR A 2 0.70 -18.33 -6.40
N ALA A 3 0.88 -18.76 -7.65
CA ALA A 3 -0.25 -18.97 -8.56
C ALA A 3 -1.28 -19.87 -7.86
N ALA A 4 -2.58 -19.60 -8.06
CA ALA A 4 -3.59 -20.57 -7.68
C ALA A 4 -3.24 -21.88 -8.39
N THR A 5 -3.09 -22.95 -7.62
CA THR A 5 -2.72 -24.27 -8.14
C THR A 5 -3.78 -24.71 -9.13
N ASN A 6 -3.47 -24.61 -10.43
CA ASN A 6 -4.42 -25.00 -11.47
C ASN A 6 -4.54 -26.53 -11.43
N THR A 7 -5.75 -27.00 -11.12
CA THR A 7 -6.03 -28.38 -10.78
C THR A 7 -6.09 -29.27 -12.01
N ALA A 8 -5.30 -30.36 -12.05
CA ALA A 8 -5.54 -31.43 -13.01
C ALA A 8 -6.65 -32.35 -12.47
N VAL A 9 -7.64 -32.68 -13.31
CA VAL A 9 -8.83 -33.44 -12.90
C VAL A 9 -8.98 -34.70 -13.75
N GLY A 10 -9.04 -35.86 -13.10
CA GLY A 10 -9.42 -37.13 -13.73
C GLY A 10 -10.73 -37.62 -13.13
N THR A 11 -11.73 -37.93 -13.95
CA THR A 11 -13.04 -38.41 -13.49
C THR A 11 -13.40 -39.77 -14.06
N GLY A 12 -14.21 -40.52 -13.33
CA GLY A 12 -14.72 -41.81 -13.77
C GLY A 12 -15.92 -42.27 -12.96
N ALA A 13 -16.87 -42.94 -13.61
CA ALA A 13 -18.04 -43.49 -12.93
C ALA A 13 -17.81 -44.95 -12.56
N VAL A 14 -18.02 -45.28 -11.28
CA VAL A 14 -17.91 -46.66 -10.83
C VAL A 14 -19.09 -47.52 -11.29
N THR A 15 -18.82 -48.80 -11.53
CA THR A 15 -19.86 -49.80 -11.80
C THR A 15 -20.22 -50.56 -10.52
N ALA A 16 -21.47 -51.04 -10.41
CA ALA A 16 -21.88 -51.89 -9.29
C ALA A 16 -21.12 -53.23 -9.35
N SER A 17 -20.06 -53.34 -8.57
CA SER A 17 -19.17 -54.49 -8.48
C SER A 17 -18.77 -54.72 -7.02
N THR A 18 -18.16 -55.86 -6.70
CA THR A 18 -17.57 -56.11 -5.36
C THR A 18 -16.10 -55.70 -5.26
N ALA A 19 -15.43 -55.50 -6.40
CA ALA A 19 -14.02 -55.11 -6.44
C ALA A 19 -13.75 -54.08 -7.56
N GLN A 20 -12.83 -53.17 -7.28
CA GLN A 20 -12.36 -52.14 -8.21
C GLN A 20 -10.86 -51.93 -8.10
N SER A 21 -10.27 -51.45 -9.19
CA SER A 21 -8.86 -51.11 -9.22
C SER A 21 -8.57 -50.00 -10.23
N SER A 22 -7.60 -49.15 -9.95
CA SER A 22 -7.01 -48.23 -10.94
C SER A 22 -5.52 -48.10 -10.70
N VAL A 23 -4.76 -47.94 -11.78
CA VAL A 23 -3.35 -47.54 -11.69
C VAL A 23 -3.23 -46.05 -11.92
N VAL A 24 -2.69 -45.32 -10.94
CA VAL A 24 -2.42 -43.88 -11.03
C VAL A 24 -0.96 -43.64 -10.67
N ASN A 25 -0.21 -42.95 -11.53
CA ASN A 25 1.24 -42.74 -11.36
C ASN A 25 2.03 -44.02 -11.08
N GLY A 26 1.63 -45.12 -11.73
CA GLY A 26 2.24 -46.45 -11.54
C GLY A 26 1.85 -47.16 -10.24
N VAL A 27 1.01 -46.54 -9.39
CA VAL A 27 0.52 -47.13 -8.15
C VAL A 27 -0.85 -47.76 -8.38
N THR A 28 -0.97 -49.05 -8.06
CA THR A 28 -2.25 -49.75 -8.09
C THR A 28 -3.05 -49.45 -6.83
N ILE A 29 -4.24 -48.89 -7.01
CA ILE A 29 -5.23 -48.65 -5.95
C ILE A 29 -6.31 -49.71 -6.10
N THR A 30 -6.53 -50.51 -5.05
CA THR A 30 -7.57 -51.53 -5.03
C THR A 30 -8.56 -51.24 -3.92
N ALA A 31 -9.84 -51.42 -4.21
CA ALA A 31 -10.92 -51.25 -3.24
C ALA A 31 -11.95 -52.37 -3.38
N THR A 32 -12.48 -52.80 -2.24
CA THR A 32 -13.53 -53.81 -2.13
C THR A 32 -14.63 -53.29 -1.21
N ALA A 33 -15.88 -53.52 -1.60
CA ALA A 33 -17.07 -53.19 -0.81
C ALA A 33 -18.25 -54.07 -1.26
N THR A 34 -19.35 -54.01 -0.51
CA THR A 34 -20.62 -54.60 -0.94
C THR A 34 -21.04 -54.03 -2.30
N ALA A 35 -21.61 -54.86 -3.17
CA ALA A 35 -22.04 -54.44 -4.50
C ALA A 35 -23.02 -53.25 -4.41
N GLY A 36 -22.54 -52.08 -4.81
CA GLY A 36 -23.29 -50.83 -4.76
C GLY A 36 -22.41 -49.67 -5.19
N VAL A 37 -22.91 -48.87 -6.13
CA VAL A 37 -22.15 -47.77 -6.79
C VAL A 37 -21.60 -46.77 -5.77
N ALA A 38 -22.42 -46.28 -4.84
CA ALA A 38 -21.98 -45.31 -3.83
C ALA A 38 -20.97 -45.91 -2.82
N ALA A 39 -21.20 -47.13 -2.35
CA ALA A 39 -20.32 -47.81 -1.40
C ALA A 39 -18.93 -48.07 -2.03
N GLN A 40 -18.92 -48.44 -3.30
CA GLN A 40 -17.71 -48.70 -4.05
C GLN A 40 -16.91 -47.43 -4.36
N ALA A 41 -17.57 -46.33 -4.73
CA ALA A 41 -16.90 -45.05 -4.90
C ALA A 41 -16.27 -44.56 -3.59
N ALA A 42 -16.98 -44.66 -2.47
CA ALA A 42 -16.46 -44.30 -1.15
C ALA A 42 -15.25 -45.18 -0.74
N ALA A 43 -15.33 -46.50 -0.96
CA ALA A 43 -14.23 -47.42 -0.67
C ALA A 43 -12.98 -47.09 -1.51
N PHE A 44 -13.16 -46.78 -2.81
CA PHE A 44 -12.06 -46.36 -3.67
C PHE A 44 -11.43 -45.05 -3.20
N VAL A 45 -12.24 -44.04 -2.90
CA VAL A 45 -11.75 -42.74 -2.39
C VAL A 45 -10.90 -42.93 -1.13
N ASN A 46 -11.35 -43.78 -0.21
CA ASN A 46 -10.64 -44.03 1.04
C ASN A 46 -9.30 -44.75 0.81
N ALA A 47 -9.31 -45.77 -0.06
CA ALA A 47 -8.10 -46.49 -0.46
C ALA A 47 -7.09 -45.56 -1.17
N PHE A 48 -7.58 -44.72 -2.09
CA PHE A 48 -6.75 -43.75 -2.81
C PHE A 48 -6.12 -42.74 -1.86
N ASN A 49 -6.93 -42.07 -1.02
CA ASN A 49 -6.42 -41.04 -0.12
C ASN A 49 -5.45 -41.62 0.92
N THR A 50 -5.66 -42.86 1.37
CA THR A 50 -4.70 -43.57 2.22
C THR A 50 -3.37 -43.81 1.48
N ALA A 51 -3.43 -44.31 0.25
CA ALA A 51 -2.23 -44.50 -0.56
C ALA A 51 -1.50 -43.17 -0.85
N ALA A 52 -2.23 -42.08 -1.05
CA ALA A 52 -1.66 -40.74 -1.28
C ALA A 52 -0.88 -40.18 -0.07
N THR A 53 -1.18 -40.64 1.15
CA THR A 53 -0.41 -40.25 2.35
C THR A 53 0.90 -41.01 2.51
N THR A 54 1.01 -42.20 1.92
CA THR A 54 2.16 -43.11 2.12
C THR A 54 3.03 -43.25 0.89
N ASN A 55 2.51 -42.93 -0.30
CA ASN A 55 3.22 -43.04 -1.56
C ASN A 55 3.46 -41.66 -2.18
N THR A 56 4.73 -41.28 -2.29
CA THR A 56 5.15 -39.98 -2.81
C THR A 56 4.77 -39.78 -4.28
N ALA A 57 4.58 -40.84 -5.05
CA ALA A 57 4.10 -40.74 -6.44
C ALA A 57 2.65 -40.21 -6.53
N LEU A 58 1.89 -40.30 -5.44
CA LEU A 58 0.52 -39.81 -5.33
C LEU A 58 0.39 -38.53 -4.49
N ALA A 59 1.50 -38.00 -3.98
CA ALA A 59 1.48 -36.81 -3.14
C ALA A 59 0.88 -35.61 -3.89
N GLY A 60 -0.02 -34.89 -3.21
CA GLY A 60 -0.73 -33.75 -3.79
C GLY A 60 -1.89 -34.13 -4.73
N ILE A 61 -2.23 -35.42 -4.85
CA ILE A 61 -3.44 -35.90 -5.52
C ILE A 61 -4.45 -36.31 -4.45
N THR A 62 -5.69 -35.86 -4.59
CA THR A 62 -6.81 -36.21 -3.68
C THR A 62 -7.95 -36.81 -4.47
N ALA A 63 -8.62 -37.81 -3.88
CA ALA A 63 -9.83 -38.41 -4.42
C ALA A 63 -11.07 -37.91 -3.68
N SER A 64 -12.15 -37.72 -4.44
CA SER A 64 -13.49 -37.46 -3.92
C SER A 64 -14.53 -38.24 -4.74
N SER A 65 -15.74 -38.39 -4.22
CA SER A 65 -16.84 -39.06 -4.94
C SER A 65 -18.17 -38.33 -4.82
N SER A 66 -18.99 -38.42 -5.87
CA SER A 66 -20.40 -38.00 -5.89
C SER A 66 -21.34 -39.11 -5.39
N PRO A 67 -22.56 -38.79 -4.89
CA PRO A 67 -23.60 -39.78 -4.59
C PRO A 67 -23.96 -40.70 -5.77
N LEU A 68 -23.70 -40.26 -7.00
CA LEU A 68 -23.90 -41.06 -8.22
C LEU A 68 -22.73 -42.00 -8.56
N GLY A 69 -21.70 -42.09 -7.69
CA GLY A 69 -20.55 -42.96 -7.90
C GLY A 69 -19.49 -42.44 -8.86
N VAL A 70 -19.52 -41.15 -9.18
CA VAL A 70 -18.42 -40.52 -9.92
C VAL A 70 -17.26 -40.29 -8.98
N ILE A 71 -16.10 -40.89 -9.25
CA ILE A 71 -14.82 -40.58 -8.62
C ILE A 71 -14.19 -39.40 -9.36
N THR A 72 -13.65 -38.46 -8.59
CA THR A 72 -12.88 -37.32 -9.08
C THR A 72 -11.54 -37.30 -8.38
N LEU A 73 -10.45 -37.43 -9.15
CA LEU A 73 -9.10 -37.16 -8.69
C LEU A 73 -8.72 -35.72 -9.04
N THR A 74 -8.15 -35.02 -8.07
CA THR A 74 -7.78 -33.61 -8.13
C THR A 74 -6.32 -33.50 -7.72
N SER A 75 -5.46 -32.99 -8.60
CA SER A 75 -4.05 -32.77 -8.28
C SER A 75 -3.70 -31.30 -8.13
N SER A 76 -2.84 -31.01 -7.15
CA SER A 76 -2.27 -29.68 -6.92
C SER A 76 -0.76 -29.72 -7.22
N GLY A 77 -0.42 -29.65 -8.51
CA GLY A 77 0.98 -29.54 -8.97
C GLY A 77 1.63 -30.86 -9.42
N THR A 78 1.00 -32.01 -9.16
CA THR A 78 1.47 -33.33 -9.61
C THR A 78 0.74 -33.75 -10.88
N ALA A 79 1.45 -34.18 -11.92
CA ALA A 79 0.83 -34.79 -13.09
C ALA A 79 0.23 -36.16 -12.72
N MET A 80 -0.94 -36.48 -13.28
CA MET A 80 -1.58 -37.79 -13.14
C MET A 80 -1.40 -38.58 -14.44
N THR A 81 -0.74 -39.72 -14.37
CA THR A 81 -0.72 -40.73 -15.43
C THR A 81 -1.67 -41.85 -15.04
N PHE A 82 -2.50 -42.26 -15.99
CA PHE A 82 -3.47 -43.32 -15.77
C PHE A 82 -3.07 -44.59 -16.50
N GLY A 83 -3.19 -45.72 -15.81
CA GLY A 83 -2.97 -47.05 -16.37
C GLY A 83 -4.25 -47.89 -16.34
N ALA A 84 -4.06 -49.22 -16.28
CA ALA A 84 -5.17 -50.16 -16.27
C ALA A 84 -6.16 -49.90 -15.12
N GLN A 85 -7.45 -50.09 -15.41
CA GLN A 85 -8.51 -49.97 -14.41
C GLN A 85 -9.56 -51.07 -14.56
N THR A 86 -10.21 -51.40 -13.45
CA THR A 86 -11.39 -52.27 -13.39
C THR A 86 -12.48 -51.57 -12.61
N ASN A 87 -13.65 -51.39 -13.25
CA ASN A 87 -14.90 -50.88 -12.67
C ASN A 87 -14.90 -49.44 -12.13
N THR A 88 -13.82 -48.66 -12.18
CA THR A 88 -13.77 -47.29 -11.64
C THR A 88 -14.23 -46.16 -12.58
N GLY A 89 -14.33 -46.44 -13.87
CA GLY A 89 -14.57 -45.49 -14.95
C GLY A 89 -13.47 -44.44 -15.17
N LEU A 90 -12.37 -44.46 -14.40
CA LEU A 90 -11.26 -43.52 -14.55
C LEU A 90 -10.59 -43.69 -15.94
N PRO A 91 -9.89 -42.66 -16.45
CA PRO A 91 -9.17 -42.76 -17.71
C PRO A 91 -8.24 -43.98 -17.72
N THR A 92 -8.12 -44.65 -18.86
CA THR A 92 -7.32 -45.89 -19.00
C THR A 92 -5.95 -45.67 -19.64
N THR A 93 -5.77 -44.52 -20.31
CA THR A 93 -4.51 -44.09 -20.92
C THR A 93 -4.44 -42.56 -20.94
N GLY A 94 -3.23 -42.02 -20.85
CA GLY A 94 -2.96 -40.59 -20.98
C GLY A 94 -2.43 -39.93 -19.71
N THR A 95 -1.84 -38.76 -19.91
CA THR A 95 -1.30 -37.90 -18.85
C THR A 95 -2.22 -36.70 -18.70
N VAL A 96 -2.82 -36.54 -17.54
CA VAL A 96 -3.51 -35.31 -17.14
C VAL A 96 -2.50 -34.48 -16.35
N SER A 97 -1.83 -33.56 -17.03
CA SER A 97 -0.88 -32.62 -16.42
C SER A 97 -1.53 -31.27 -16.17
N ALA A 98 -1.30 -30.69 -14.99
CA ALA A 98 -1.38 -29.25 -14.83
C ALA A 98 -0.23 -28.63 -15.64
N VAL A 99 -0.54 -27.93 -16.74
CA VAL A 99 0.46 -27.15 -17.47
C VAL A 99 0.70 -25.86 -16.71
N HIS A 100 1.95 -25.65 -16.27
CA HIS A 100 2.35 -24.46 -15.54
C HIS A 100 2.93 -23.43 -16.52
N GLY A 101 2.46 -22.19 -16.42
CA GLY A 101 3.17 -21.01 -16.91
C GLY A 101 3.60 -20.16 -15.73
N THR A 102 4.84 -19.68 -15.72
CA THR A 102 5.27 -18.68 -14.73
C THR A 102 4.98 -17.28 -15.27
N VAL A 103 4.21 -16.49 -14.52
CA VAL A 103 4.02 -15.06 -14.79
C VAL A 103 4.76 -14.27 -13.72
N THR A 104 5.80 -13.54 -14.13
CA THR A 104 6.56 -12.65 -13.24
C THR A 104 6.05 -11.22 -13.41
N LEU A 105 5.41 -10.68 -12.37
CA LEU A 105 4.97 -9.29 -12.31
C LEU A 105 5.94 -8.52 -11.40
N THR A 106 6.55 -7.46 -11.93
CA THR A 106 7.45 -6.57 -11.17
C THR A 106 6.83 -5.18 -11.08
N SER A 107 7.00 -4.51 -9.95
CA SER A 107 6.53 -3.14 -9.72
C SER A 107 7.61 -2.39 -8.94
N ASN A 108 7.84 -1.14 -9.34
CA ASN A 108 8.71 -0.19 -8.64
C ASN A 108 7.93 0.74 -7.69
N SER A 109 6.62 0.55 -7.57
CA SER A 109 5.75 1.31 -6.68
C SER A 109 5.72 0.70 -5.28
N SER A 110 5.72 1.55 -4.25
CA SER A 110 5.53 1.14 -2.85
C SER A 110 4.18 0.44 -2.60
N SER A 111 3.20 0.67 -3.47
CA SER A 111 1.89 0.00 -3.44
C SER A 111 1.91 -1.42 -4.01
N GLY A 112 3.02 -1.87 -4.60
CA GLY A 112 3.15 -3.21 -5.18
C GLY A 112 2.45 -3.39 -6.54
N VAL A 113 1.95 -4.60 -6.80
CA VAL A 113 1.18 -4.96 -8.00
C VAL A 113 -0.29 -5.12 -7.58
N VAL A 114 -1.20 -4.39 -8.22
CA VAL A 114 -2.64 -4.46 -7.97
C VAL A 114 -3.31 -5.25 -9.09
N LEU A 115 -3.95 -6.37 -8.76
CA LEU A 115 -4.81 -7.14 -9.67
C LEU A 115 -6.27 -6.94 -9.25
N SER A 116 -7.04 -6.21 -10.06
CA SER A 116 -8.43 -5.86 -9.79
C SER A 116 -9.37 -6.24 -10.94
N GLY A 117 -10.67 -6.30 -10.66
CA GLY A 117 -11.72 -6.62 -11.64
C GLY A 117 -12.15 -8.09 -11.61
N GLY A 118 -13.28 -8.39 -12.23
CA GLY A 118 -13.94 -9.70 -12.18
C GLY A 118 -13.23 -10.83 -12.95
N GLY A 119 -12.16 -10.53 -13.69
CA GLY A 119 -11.46 -11.49 -14.55
C GLY A 119 -10.14 -12.04 -14.00
N THR A 120 -9.73 -11.64 -12.80
CA THR A 120 -8.44 -12.05 -12.21
C THR A 120 -8.31 -13.57 -12.02
N SER A 121 -9.42 -14.25 -11.75
CA SER A 121 -9.50 -15.71 -11.63
C SER A 121 -9.24 -16.45 -12.95
N TYR A 122 -9.58 -15.85 -14.10
CA TYR A 122 -9.32 -16.46 -15.42
C TYR A 122 -7.81 -16.57 -15.73
N GLY A 123 -6.99 -15.74 -15.08
CA GLY A 123 -5.53 -15.82 -15.13
C GLY A 123 -4.90 -16.65 -14.00
N GLY A 124 -5.70 -17.31 -13.15
CA GLY A 124 -5.20 -18.05 -12.00
C GLY A 124 -4.71 -17.16 -10.85
N PHE A 125 -5.15 -15.89 -10.80
CA PHE A 125 -4.80 -14.94 -9.76
C PHE A 125 -5.94 -14.76 -8.76
N THR A 126 -5.61 -14.66 -7.47
CA THR A 126 -6.59 -14.27 -6.44
C THR A 126 -6.77 -12.75 -6.46
N ALA A 127 -8.01 -12.28 -6.51
CA ALA A 127 -8.32 -10.85 -6.47
C ALA A 127 -7.87 -10.22 -5.15
N GLY A 128 -7.23 -9.05 -5.22
CA GLY A 128 -6.77 -8.32 -4.04
C GLY A 128 -5.38 -7.71 -4.25
N THR A 129 -4.97 -6.88 -3.29
CA THR A 129 -3.60 -6.37 -3.24
C THR A 129 -2.69 -7.47 -2.71
N THR A 130 -2.11 -8.28 -3.59
CA THR A 130 -0.91 -9.01 -3.21
C THR A 130 0.20 -7.99 -3.08
N ALA A 131 0.73 -7.81 -1.87
CA ALA A 131 2.06 -7.23 -1.73
C ALA A 131 2.97 -8.03 -2.67
N ALA A 132 3.38 -7.44 -3.79
CA ALA A 132 4.56 -7.91 -4.50
C ALA A 132 5.58 -8.06 -3.40
N SER A 133 6.07 -9.29 -3.15
CA SER A 133 6.95 -9.60 -2.02
C SER A 133 7.86 -8.42 -1.86
N ILE A 134 7.59 -7.61 -0.84
CA ILE A 134 8.20 -6.30 -0.82
C ILE A 134 9.63 -6.63 -0.53
N VAL A 135 10.46 -6.54 -1.55
CA VAL A 135 11.88 -6.32 -1.37
C VAL A 135 12.02 -4.83 -1.01
N SER A 136 11.26 -4.40 -0.01
CA SER A 136 11.33 -3.12 0.69
C SER A 136 10.93 -3.43 2.11
N GLY A 137 11.89 -4.03 2.78
CA GLY A 137 12.11 -3.89 4.20
C GLY A 137 13.61 -3.88 4.35
N VAL A 138 14.13 -3.13 5.31
CA VAL A 138 15.57 -3.09 5.64
C VAL A 138 16.13 -4.52 5.88
N ASN A 139 15.25 -5.47 6.24
CA ASN A 139 15.53 -6.91 6.33
C ASN A 139 15.83 -7.61 4.98
N SER A 140 15.33 -7.09 3.86
CA SER A 140 15.58 -7.64 2.52
C SER A 140 16.93 -7.23 1.94
N ILE A 141 17.52 -6.13 2.40
CA ILE A 141 18.90 -5.73 2.03
C ILE A 141 19.90 -6.50 2.89
N ALA A 142 19.63 -6.62 4.19
CA ALA A 142 20.48 -7.37 5.11
C ALA A 142 20.53 -8.88 4.77
N ALA A 143 19.46 -9.45 4.19
CA ALA A 143 19.39 -10.84 3.75
C ALA A 143 19.76 -11.05 2.26
N MET A 144 20.22 -10.01 1.57
CA MET A 144 20.45 -10.05 0.13
C MET A 144 21.70 -10.89 -0.20
N ASN A 145 21.53 -11.92 -1.01
CA ASN A 145 22.62 -12.82 -1.40
C ASN A 145 23.09 -12.49 -2.83
N VAL A 146 24.39 -12.20 -2.98
CA VAL A 146 25.03 -11.87 -4.29
C VAL A 146 25.90 -13.01 -4.83
N SER A 147 25.73 -14.23 -4.32
CA SER A 147 26.57 -15.37 -4.67
C SER A 147 26.32 -15.92 -6.08
N THR A 148 25.23 -15.52 -6.74
CA THR A 148 24.91 -15.92 -8.12
C THR A 148 24.68 -14.70 -9.00
N GLN A 149 24.91 -14.81 -10.32
CA GLN A 149 24.67 -13.72 -11.25
C GLN A 149 23.20 -13.24 -11.22
N THR A 150 22.25 -14.17 -11.18
CA THR A 150 20.82 -13.85 -11.10
C THR A 150 20.47 -13.11 -9.81
N SER A 151 20.99 -13.56 -8.67
CA SER A 151 20.71 -12.92 -7.38
C SER A 151 21.38 -11.55 -7.25
N ALA A 152 22.56 -11.37 -7.87
CA ALA A 152 23.21 -10.06 -7.99
C ALA A 152 22.42 -9.08 -8.88
N GLN A 153 21.83 -9.53 -9.99
CA GLN A 153 20.98 -8.67 -10.82
C GLN A 153 19.70 -8.23 -10.08
N GLN A 154 19.08 -9.14 -9.31
CA GLN A 154 17.93 -8.82 -8.46
C GLN A 154 18.29 -7.88 -7.31
N ALA A 155 19.51 -8.01 -6.78
CA ALA A 155 20.05 -7.13 -5.77
C ALA A 155 20.17 -5.68 -6.28
N ILE A 156 20.71 -5.50 -7.48
CA ILE A 156 20.86 -4.18 -8.10
C ILE A 156 19.50 -3.49 -8.29
N THR A 157 18.52 -4.18 -8.89
CA THR A 157 17.19 -3.59 -9.12
C THR A 157 16.46 -3.22 -7.83
N THR A 158 16.65 -4.02 -6.78
CA THR A 158 16.17 -3.71 -5.43
C THR A 158 16.79 -2.42 -4.89
N ILE A 159 18.12 -2.33 -4.95
CA ILE A 159 18.86 -1.19 -4.44
C ILE A 159 18.47 0.08 -5.19
N ASP A 160 18.31 0.00 -6.52
CA ASP A 160 17.85 1.13 -7.33
C ASP A 160 16.46 1.61 -6.90
N GLY A 161 15.54 0.70 -6.59
CA GLY A 161 14.22 1.05 -6.04
C GLY A 161 14.32 1.74 -4.67
N ALA A 162 15.18 1.24 -3.79
CA ALA A 162 15.43 1.84 -2.48
C ALA A 162 16.06 3.24 -2.61
N ILE A 163 17.04 3.41 -3.50
CA ILE A 163 17.67 4.71 -3.80
C ILE A 163 16.62 5.69 -4.32
N ASN A 164 15.77 5.28 -5.28
CA ASN A 164 14.70 6.15 -5.79
C ASN A 164 13.73 6.60 -4.69
N THR A 165 13.44 5.73 -3.72
CA THR A 165 12.61 6.08 -2.56
C THR A 165 13.27 7.14 -1.69
N VAL A 166 14.58 6.98 -1.39
CA VAL A 166 15.36 7.98 -0.64
C VAL A 166 15.44 9.30 -1.38
N LEU A 167 15.73 9.27 -2.68
CA LEU A 167 15.79 10.47 -3.54
C LEU A 167 14.43 11.19 -3.58
N SER A 168 13.32 10.44 -3.64
CA SER A 168 11.97 11.03 -3.58
C SER A 168 11.73 11.73 -2.25
N ALA A 169 12.13 11.12 -1.13
CA ALA A 169 12.04 11.73 0.19
C ALA A 169 12.92 13.00 0.30
N GLN A 170 14.15 12.96 -0.22
CA GLN A 170 15.04 14.14 -0.27
C GLN A 170 14.45 15.26 -1.13
N GLY A 171 13.85 14.93 -2.28
CA GLY A 171 13.16 15.88 -3.13
C GLY A 171 11.99 16.57 -2.41
N LEU A 172 11.19 15.81 -1.66
CA LEU A 172 10.11 16.35 -0.81
C LEU A 172 10.65 17.27 0.28
N LEU A 173 11.72 16.88 0.97
CA LEU A 173 12.36 17.72 1.99
C LEU A 173 12.92 19.02 1.38
N GLY A 174 13.53 18.95 0.20
CA GLY A 174 14.01 20.13 -0.54
C GLY A 174 12.86 21.06 -0.94
N ALA A 175 11.73 20.52 -1.40
CA ALA A 175 10.53 21.30 -1.69
C ALA A 175 9.97 21.99 -0.43
N ILE A 176 9.93 21.27 0.71
CA ILE A 176 9.52 21.83 1.99
C ILE A 176 10.47 22.95 2.43
N GLN A 177 11.78 22.77 2.27
CA GLN A 177 12.78 23.78 2.59
C GLN A 177 12.59 25.05 1.75
N ASN A 178 12.40 24.91 0.42
CA ASN A 178 12.10 26.05 -0.45
C ASN A 178 10.83 26.80 0.00
N ARG A 179 9.78 26.07 0.36
CA ARG A 179 8.55 26.67 0.88
C ARG A 179 8.79 27.40 2.20
N LEU A 180 9.54 26.81 3.13
CA LEU A 180 9.89 27.44 4.40
C LEU A 180 10.67 28.75 4.18
N THR A 181 11.67 28.74 3.29
CA THR A 181 12.45 29.94 2.94
C THR A 181 11.54 31.06 2.38
N SER A 182 10.61 30.72 1.47
CA SER A 182 9.65 31.69 0.93
C SER A 182 8.67 32.21 1.97
N VAL A 183 8.22 31.38 2.91
CA VAL A 183 7.36 31.81 4.02
C VAL A 183 8.12 32.76 4.95
N VAL A 184 9.38 32.45 5.26
CA VAL A 184 10.24 33.30 6.09
C VAL A 184 10.48 34.66 5.42
N SER A 185 10.77 34.71 4.11
CA SER A 185 11.02 35.98 3.42
C SER A 185 9.76 36.86 3.34
N ASN A 186 8.60 36.24 3.12
CA ASN A 186 7.31 36.95 3.15
C ASN A 186 7.01 37.46 4.55
N LEU A 187 7.19 36.63 5.58
CA LEU A 187 6.95 37.03 6.97
C LEU A 187 7.86 38.17 7.39
N ALA A 188 9.16 38.12 7.06
CA ALA A 188 10.10 39.20 7.33
C ALA A 188 9.65 40.52 6.69
N SER A 189 9.19 40.48 5.42
CA SER A 189 8.69 41.67 4.71
C SER A 189 7.41 42.21 5.38
N SER A 190 6.47 41.34 5.74
CA SER A 190 5.26 41.74 6.47
C SER A 190 5.59 42.35 7.84
N THR A 191 6.52 41.75 8.59
CA THR A 191 6.98 42.30 9.87
C THR A 191 7.62 43.67 9.71
N GLN A 192 8.46 43.87 8.68
CA GLN A 192 9.05 45.17 8.38
C GLN A 192 7.97 46.23 8.06
N ASN A 193 7.00 45.88 7.20
CA ASN A 193 5.91 46.79 6.85
C ASN A 193 5.01 47.13 8.05
N LEU A 194 4.68 46.15 8.89
CA LEU A 194 3.89 46.36 10.11
C LEU A 194 4.63 47.21 11.13
N THR A 195 5.95 46.99 11.29
CA THR A 195 6.79 47.80 12.18
C THR A 195 6.88 49.24 11.68
N ALA A 196 7.04 49.45 10.38
CA ALA A 196 7.04 50.79 9.77
C ALA A 196 5.69 51.50 9.96
N ALA A 197 4.58 50.80 9.71
CA ALA A 197 3.23 51.34 9.93
C ALA A 197 3.01 51.70 11.41
N GLN A 198 3.43 50.84 12.34
CA GLN A 198 3.36 51.13 13.78
C GLN A 198 4.21 52.34 14.17
N SER A 199 5.44 52.44 13.66
CA SER A 199 6.33 53.59 13.88
C SER A 199 5.71 54.88 13.36
N GLN A 200 5.05 54.84 12.20
CA GLN A 200 4.40 56.00 11.60
C GLN A 200 3.18 56.43 12.41
N ILE A 201 2.37 55.48 12.90
CA ILE A 201 1.25 55.76 13.81
C ILE A 201 1.76 56.40 15.10
N GLN A 202 2.76 55.80 15.76
CA GLN A 202 3.34 56.36 17.00
C GLN A 202 3.95 57.74 16.81
N SER A 203 4.72 57.93 15.73
CA SER A 203 5.38 59.22 15.45
C SER A 203 4.36 60.32 15.15
N THR A 204 3.26 59.98 14.47
CA THR A 204 2.17 60.94 14.17
C THR A 204 1.39 61.31 15.43
N ASP A 205 1.08 60.33 16.28
CA ASP A 205 0.43 60.57 17.58
C ASP A 205 1.30 61.45 18.49
N PHE A 206 2.58 61.13 18.60
CA PHE A 206 3.53 61.92 19.39
C PHE A 206 3.66 63.36 18.87
N ALA A 207 3.71 63.54 17.53
CA ALA A 207 3.74 64.87 16.93
C ALA A 207 2.46 65.67 17.24
N ALA A 208 1.28 65.04 17.18
CA ALA A 208 0.00 65.70 17.48
C ALA A 208 -0.12 66.12 18.96
N VAL A 209 0.28 65.26 19.90
CA VAL A 209 0.32 65.57 21.34
C VAL A 209 1.31 66.69 21.62
N THR A 210 2.51 66.64 21.04
CA THR A 210 3.54 67.66 21.25
C THR A 210 3.12 69.01 20.68
N ALA A 211 2.51 69.04 19.49
CA ALA A 211 1.96 70.27 18.91
C ALA A 211 0.83 70.87 19.78
N THR A 212 -0.03 70.02 20.34
CA THR A 212 -1.13 70.45 21.24
C THR A 212 -0.58 70.96 22.57
N LEU A 213 0.43 70.29 23.14
CA LEU A 213 1.12 70.73 24.35
C LEU A 213 1.80 72.08 24.12
N THR A 214 2.50 72.23 23.00
CA THR A 214 3.20 73.48 22.64
C THR A 214 2.20 74.62 22.43
N ARG A 215 1.10 74.38 21.69
CA ARG A 215 0.00 75.35 21.54
C ARG A 215 -0.57 75.76 22.89
N THR A 216 -0.82 74.80 23.78
CA THR A 216 -1.36 75.07 25.13
C THR A 216 -0.39 75.89 25.97
N GLN A 217 0.92 75.60 25.91
CA GLN A 217 1.94 76.38 26.61
C GLN A 217 2.07 77.82 26.06
N ILE A 218 2.04 77.99 24.73
CA ILE A 218 2.06 79.32 24.10
C ILE A 218 0.81 80.10 24.47
N LEU A 219 -0.39 79.49 24.46
CA LEU A 219 -1.63 80.15 24.86
C LEU A 219 -1.61 80.56 26.34
N GLN A 220 -1.03 79.74 27.22
CA GLN A 220 -0.87 80.11 28.62
C GLN A 220 0.10 81.30 28.79
N GLN A 221 1.26 81.28 28.13
CA GLN A 221 2.19 82.42 28.19
C GLN A 221 1.58 83.68 27.57
N ALA A 222 0.93 83.58 26.40
CA ALA A 222 0.24 84.69 25.76
C ALA A 222 -0.94 85.21 26.60
N GLY A 223 -1.70 84.32 27.25
CA GLY A 223 -2.76 84.69 28.18
C GLY A 223 -2.22 85.48 29.38
N THR A 224 -1.10 85.06 29.97
CA THR A 224 -0.45 85.81 31.06
C THR A 224 0.11 87.15 30.60
N ALA A 225 0.72 87.22 29.41
CA ALA A 225 1.23 88.47 28.84
C ALA A 225 0.10 89.43 28.43
N MET A 226 -1.00 88.92 27.88
CA MET A 226 -2.22 89.68 27.57
C MET A 226 -2.88 90.20 28.84
N LEU A 227 -2.97 89.39 29.90
CA LEU A 227 -3.46 89.83 31.20
C LEU A 227 -2.54 90.88 31.81
N ALA A 228 -1.22 90.74 31.69
CA ALA A 228 -0.27 91.76 32.15
C ALA A 228 -0.42 93.08 31.36
N GLN A 229 -0.55 93.01 30.03
CA GLN A 229 -0.79 94.16 29.16
C GLN A 229 -2.14 94.83 29.45
N ALA A 230 -3.21 94.04 29.63
CA ALA A 230 -4.54 94.53 29.97
C ALA A 230 -4.61 95.12 31.39
N ASN A 231 -3.76 94.69 32.32
CA ASN A 231 -3.64 95.31 33.64
C ASN A 231 -2.73 96.56 33.64
N ALA A 232 -1.77 96.65 32.72
CA ALA A 232 -0.91 97.83 32.56
C ALA A 232 -1.60 98.98 31.79
N MET A 233 -2.47 98.66 30.83
CA MET A 233 -3.15 99.63 29.98
C MET A 233 -4.05 100.62 30.74
N PRO A 234 -4.83 100.23 31.78
CA PRO A 234 -5.60 101.16 32.61
C PRO A 234 -4.73 102.19 33.33
N ASN A 235 -3.53 101.79 33.79
CA ASN A 235 -2.60 102.68 34.47
C ASN A 235 -1.99 103.71 33.49
N ALA A 236 -1.76 103.32 32.23
CA ALA A 236 -1.32 104.23 31.18
C ALA A 236 -2.40 105.25 30.76
N VAL A 237 -3.68 104.89 30.86
CA VAL A 237 -4.80 105.82 30.63
C VAL A 237 -4.95 106.82 31.78
N LEU A 238 -4.70 106.42 33.03
CA LEU A 238 -4.71 107.35 34.17
C LEU A 238 -3.57 108.39 34.16
N THR A 239 -2.48 108.14 33.42
CA THR A 239 -1.43 109.15 33.15
C THR A 239 -1.82 110.16 32.06
N LEU A 240 -2.82 109.86 31.23
CA LEU A 240 -3.37 110.78 30.22
C LEU A 240 -4.52 111.65 30.77
N LEU A 241 -4.95 111.40 32.01
CA LEU A 241 -6.01 112.15 32.71
C LEU A 241 -5.47 112.98 33.90
N LYS A 242 -4.16 113.22 33.95
CA LYS A 242 -3.51 114.19 34.84
C LYS A 242 -2.92 115.32 34.01
#